data_AF-A0A965IHP6-F1
#
_entry.id   AF-A0A965IHP6-F1
#
_cell.length_a   1.000
_cell.length_b   1.000
_cell.length_c   1.000
_cell.angle_alpha   90.00
_cell.angle_beta   90.00
_cell.angle_gamma   90.00
#
_symmetry.space_group_name_H-M   'P 1'
#
loop_
_entity.id
_entity.type
_entity.pdbx_description
1 polymer ?
#
loop_
_entity_poly.entity_id
_entity_poly.type
_entity_poly.pdbx_seq_one_letter_code
_entity_poly.pdbx_strand_id
1 'polypeptide(L)'
;SGEASPSETLRNHLALTEYLAALGMHLQIHHDEGYLNELLLAIPAGVGVVIDHFGRPESLGELRSCERAIHSHQGNLWVKLSAPYRSAKLNHRDVFRFWLEAIGETRLLWGSDWPHTRFETATSYAEQVQALYDLTSDTQLIEQILSNNPKTLYWRS
;
A
#
# COMPACT_ATOMS: atom_id res chain seq x y z
N SER A 1 11.16 14.36 24.26
CA SER A 1 9.85 14.82 23.75
C SER A 1 9.25 13.65 23.00
N GLY A 2 8.20 13.02 23.56
CA GLY A 2 7.60 11.82 22.97
C GLY A 2 6.84 12.21 21.71
N GLU A 3 7.31 11.77 20.55
CA GLU A 3 6.50 11.82 19.32
C GLU A 3 5.25 10.96 19.53
N ALA A 4 4.10 11.51 19.16
CA ALA A 4 2.83 10.78 19.20
C ALA A 4 2.94 9.52 18.34
N SER A 5 2.36 8.41 18.78
CA SER A 5 2.37 7.19 17.96
C SER A 5 1.66 7.45 16.62
N PRO A 6 1.97 6.67 15.56
CA PRO A 6 1.28 6.84 14.27
C PRO A 6 -0.25 6.76 14.40
N SER A 7 -0.78 5.88 15.25
CA SER A 7 -2.23 5.84 15.49
C SER A 7 -2.77 6.99 16.32
N GLU A 8 -1.98 7.56 17.24
CA GLU A 8 -2.36 8.77 17.97
C GLU A 8 -2.45 9.97 17.04
N THR A 9 -1.50 10.08 16.09
CA THR A 9 -1.55 11.08 15.03
C THR A 9 -2.83 10.96 14.21
N LEU A 10 -3.23 9.75 13.79
CA LEU A 10 -4.50 9.53 13.09
C LEU A 10 -5.72 9.92 13.93
N ARG A 11 -5.76 9.50 15.20
CA ARG A 11 -6.87 9.84 16.11
C ARG A 11 -7.04 11.35 16.31
N ASN A 12 -5.93 12.08 16.40
CA ASN A 12 -5.93 13.53 16.55
C ASN A 12 -6.42 14.26 15.29
N HIS A 13 -6.50 13.58 14.13
CA HIS A 13 -6.89 14.15 12.85
C HIS A 13 -8.11 13.44 12.23
N LEU A 14 -8.96 12.77 13.01
CA LEU A 14 -10.15 12.06 12.50
C LEU A 14 -11.06 12.95 11.66
N ALA A 15 -11.27 14.21 12.08
CA ALA A 15 -12.09 15.16 11.34
C ALA A 15 -11.54 15.46 9.93
N LEU A 16 -10.21 15.48 9.77
CA LEU A 16 -9.60 15.62 8.45
C LEU A 16 -9.85 14.38 7.60
N THR A 17 -9.69 13.19 8.18
CA THR A 17 -9.92 11.91 7.48
C THR A 17 -11.36 11.78 6.99
N GLU A 18 -12.34 12.16 7.82
CA GLU A 18 -13.76 12.21 7.44
C GLU A 18 -14.02 13.25 6.33
N TYR A 19 -13.37 14.41 6.41
CA TYR A 19 -13.48 15.44 5.39
C TYR A 19 -12.91 15.00 4.02
N LEU A 20 -11.76 14.31 4.02
CA LEU A 20 -11.19 13.72 2.80
C LEU A 20 -12.17 12.72 2.17
N ALA A 21 -12.79 11.86 2.98
CA ALA A 21 -13.78 10.90 2.50
C ALA A 21 -15.01 11.61 1.89
N ALA A 22 -15.50 12.69 2.51
CA ALA A 22 -16.62 13.47 1.98
C ALA A 22 -16.31 14.14 0.63
N LEU A 23 -15.04 14.45 0.35
CA LEU A 23 -14.58 14.97 -0.93
C LEU A 23 -14.30 13.89 -1.98
N GLY A 24 -14.54 12.61 -1.66
CA GLY A 24 -14.18 11.49 -2.53
C GLY A 24 -12.67 11.28 -2.67
N MET A 25 -11.87 11.86 -1.77
CA MET A 25 -10.43 11.65 -1.68
C MET A 25 -10.12 10.40 -0.86
N HIS A 26 -8.87 9.94 -0.93
CA HIS A 26 -8.36 8.84 -0.11
C HIS A 26 -7.20 9.31 0.77
N LEU A 27 -6.97 8.57 1.85
CA LEU A 27 -5.81 8.72 2.72
C LEU A 27 -4.68 7.81 2.20
N GLN A 28 -3.57 8.40 1.78
CA GLN A 28 -2.36 7.65 1.44
C GLN A 28 -1.46 7.55 2.68
N ILE A 29 -1.07 6.33 3.04
CA ILE A 29 -0.34 6.03 4.27
C ILE A 29 1.05 5.47 3.92
N HIS A 30 2.06 6.19 4.40
CA HIS A 30 3.46 5.76 4.42
C HIS A 30 3.92 5.73 5.88
N HIS A 31 4.55 4.64 6.30
CA HIS A 31 4.98 4.40 7.68
C HIS A 31 6.24 3.54 7.72
N ASP A 32 6.85 3.40 8.90
CA ASP A 32 7.93 2.43 9.13
C ASP A 32 7.41 1.01 9.31
N GLU A 33 8.30 0.04 9.30
CA GLU A 33 7.89 -1.37 9.32
C GLU A 33 7.08 -1.73 10.59
N GLY A 34 6.11 -2.64 10.44
CA GLY A 34 5.36 -3.21 11.57
C GLY A 34 4.16 -2.40 12.09
N TYR A 35 3.92 -1.18 11.58
CA TYR A 35 2.80 -0.35 12.05
C TYR A 35 1.47 -0.57 11.31
N LEU A 36 1.43 -1.40 10.27
CA LEU A 36 0.28 -1.52 9.38
C LEU A 36 -1.01 -1.86 10.13
N ASN A 37 -0.96 -2.86 11.01
CA ASN A 37 -2.13 -3.28 11.78
C ASN A 37 -2.67 -2.16 12.68
N GLU A 38 -1.77 -1.47 13.40
CA GLU A 38 -2.14 -0.37 14.30
C GLU A 38 -2.80 0.78 13.53
N LEU A 39 -2.23 1.13 12.37
CA LEU A 39 -2.73 2.19 11.50
C LEU A 39 -4.10 1.85 10.92
N LEU A 40 -4.27 0.66 10.34
CA LEU A 40 -5.54 0.23 9.77
C LEU A 40 -6.65 0.16 10.82
N LEU A 41 -6.34 -0.26 12.05
CA LEU A 41 -7.32 -0.26 13.15
C LEU A 41 -7.71 1.15 13.64
N ALA A 42 -6.86 2.14 13.41
CA ALA A 42 -7.12 3.53 13.80
C ALA A 42 -7.89 4.33 12.73
N ILE A 43 -7.86 3.89 11.47
CA ILE A 43 -8.60 4.54 10.38
C ILE A 43 -10.07 4.09 10.42
N PRO A 44 -11.04 5.01 10.42
CA PRO A 44 -12.45 4.67 10.34
C PRO A 44 -12.79 3.85 9.09
N ALA A 45 -13.67 2.86 9.25
CA ALA A 45 -14.19 2.11 8.11
C ALA A 45 -14.92 3.03 7.11
N GLY A 46 -14.82 2.71 5.82
CA GLY A 46 -15.47 3.49 4.75
C GLY A 46 -14.59 4.58 4.14
N VAL A 47 -13.49 4.95 4.79
CA VAL A 47 -12.48 5.85 4.22
C VAL A 47 -11.68 5.11 3.16
N GLY A 48 -11.49 5.71 1.98
CA GLY A 48 -10.57 5.17 0.98
C GLY A 48 -9.13 5.24 1.48
N VAL A 49 -8.39 4.13 1.42
CA VAL A 49 -7.01 4.05 1.92
C VAL A 49 -6.08 3.51 0.84
N VAL A 50 -4.93 4.16 0.65
CA VAL A 50 -3.83 3.67 -0.19
C VAL A 50 -2.61 3.43 0.69
N ILE A 51 -2.15 2.18 0.76
CA ILE A 51 -0.96 1.82 1.51
C ILE A 51 0.25 1.79 0.58
N ASP A 52 1.31 2.51 0.93
CA ASP A 52 2.54 2.53 0.16
C ASP A 52 3.43 1.29 0.38
N HIS A 53 4.24 0.98 -0.63
CA HIS A 53 5.38 0.05 -0.57
C HIS A 53 5.08 -1.34 0.00
N PHE A 54 4.07 -2.02 -0.57
CA PHE A 54 3.61 -3.34 -0.11
C PHE A 54 3.15 -3.36 1.37
N GLY A 55 2.91 -2.21 2.00
CA GLY A 55 2.59 -2.08 3.42
C GLY A 55 3.76 -2.17 4.38
N ARG A 56 5.00 -2.22 3.87
CA ARG A 56 6.24 -2.31 4.65
C ARG A 56 6.13 -3.27 5.87
N PRO A 57 5.71 -4.53 5.69
CA PRO A 57 5.64 -5.44 6.82
C PRO A 57 7.06 -5.77 7.32
N GLU A 58 7.21 -6.09 8.60
CA GLU A 58 8.50 -6.58 9.12
C GLU A 58 8.82 -7.98 8.59
N SER A 59 7.78 -8.78 8.39
CA SER A 59 7.82 -10.16 7.89
C SER A 59 6.46 -10.55 7.28
N LEU A 60 6.43 -11.63 6.50
CA LEU A 60 5.16 -12.17 6.00
C LEU A 60 4.21 -12.60 7.14
N GLY A 61 4.76 -13.04 8.28
CA GLY A 61 3.96 -13.43 9.45
C GLY A 61 3.26 -12.23 10.10
N GLU A 62 3.96 -11.11 10.23
CA GLU A 62 3.38 -9.85 10.72
C GLU A 62 2.27 -9.36 9.78
N LEU A 63 2.50 -9.41 8.47
CA LEU A 63 1.47 -9.05 7.49
C LEU A 63 0.21 -9.93 7.61
N ARG A 64 0.38 -11.25 7.75
CA ARG A 64 -0.76 -12.17 7.96
C ARG A 64 -1.52 -11.87 9.25
N SER A 65 -0.85 -11.40 10.29
CA SER A 65 -1.53 -10.99 11.53
C SER A 65 -2.46 -9.77 11.34
N CYS A 66 -2.29 -9.00 10.26
CA CYS A 66 -3.12 -7.83 9.93
C CYS A 66 -4.48 -8.17 9.30
N GLU A 67 -4.79 -9.44 9.01
CA GLU A 67 -5.98 -9.87 8.25
C GLU A 67 -7.29 -9.23 8.73
N ARG A 68 -7.50 -9.14 10.05
CA ARG A 68 -8.72 -8.52 10.60
C ARG A 68 -8.83 -7.04 10.24
N ALA A 69 -7.73 -6.30 10.34
CA ALA A 69 -7.69 -4.87 10.05
C ALA A 69 -7.76 -4.60 8.54
N ILE A 70 -7.16 -5.48 7.73
CA ILE A 70 -7.30 -5.45 6.27
C ILE A 70 -8.76 -5.67 5.88
N HIS A 71 -9.42 -6.67 6.47
CA HIS A 71 -10.80 -7.01 6.16
C HIS A 71 -11.80 -5.89 6.55
N SER A 72 -11.53 -5.11 7.61
CA SER A 72 -12.40 -3.97 7.95
C SER A 72 -12.39 -2.86 6.90
N HIS A 73 -11.41 -2.85 5.99
CA HIS A 73 -11.30 -1.90 4.88
C HIS A 73 -11.55 -2.54 3.50
N GLN A 74 -12.18 -3.72 3.47
CA GLN A 74 -12.49 -4.44 2.22
C GLN A 74 -13.21 -3.51 1.23
N GLY A 75 -12.75 -3.47 -0.02
CA GLY A 75 -13.31 -2.65 -1.09
C GLY A 75 -12.84 -1.18 -1.10
N ASN A 76 -12.33 -0.66 0.03
CA ASN A 76 -11.79 0.70 0.16
C ASN A 76 -10.26 0.75 0.31
N LEU A 77 -9.63 -0.39 0.61
CA LEU A 77 -8.19 -0.53 0.72
C LEU A 77 -7.53 -0.79 -0.64
N TRP A 78 -6.46 -0.06 -0.91
CA TRP A 78 -5.57 -0.22 -2.05
C TRP A 78 -4.14 -0.38 -1.55
N VAL A 79 -3.33 -1.14 -2.29
CA VAL A 79 -1.91 -1.33 -1.98
C VAL A 79 -1.07 -1.01 -3.20
N LYS A 80 -0.05 -0.17 -2.99
CA LYS A 80 0.94 0.14 -4.01
C LYS A 80 2.12 -0.85 -3.92
N LEU A 81 2.30 -1.63 -4.98
CA LEU A 81 3.41 -2.54 -5.21
C LEU A 81 4.64 -1.72 -5.66
N SER A 82 5.23 -0.95 -4.74
CA SER A 82 6.33 -0.02 -5.01
C SER A 82 7.51 -0.23 -4.06
N ALA A 83 8.67 0.29 -4.46
CA ALA A 83 9.88 0.34 -3.66
C ALA A 83 10.28 -0.95 -2.88
N PRO A 84 10.26 -2.15 -3.49
CA PRO A 84 10.69 -3.39 -2.82
C PRO A 84 12.10 -3.30 -2.23
N TYR A 85 12.99 -2.46 -2.78
CA TYR A 85 14.33 -2.18 -2.25
C TYR A 85 14.34 -1.61 -0.82
N ARG A 86 13.25 -0.95 -0.39
CA ARG A 86 13.11 -0.46 1.00
C ARG A 86 12.81 -1.57 2.01
N SER A 87 12.54 -2.79 1.54
CA SER A 87 12.28 -3.99 2.34
C SER A 87 12.95 -5.22 1.72
N ALA A 88 14.17 -5.06 1.20
CA ALA A 88 14.91 -6.08 0.44
C ALA A 88 15.13 -7.42 1.17
N LYS A 89 14.91 -7.48 2.49
CA LYS A 89 14.92 -8.72 3.29
C LYS A 89 13.72 -9.63 3.03
N LEU A 90 12.64 -9.12 2.42
CA LEU A 90 11.40 -9.85 2.18
C LEU A 90 11.40 -10.55 0.83
N ASN A 91 10.63 -11.63 0.72
CA ASN A 91 10.24 -12.20 -0.57
C ASN A 91 8.98 -11.48 -1.08
N HIS A 92 9.15 -10.48 -1.95
CA HIS A 92 8.01 -9.70 -2.47
C HIS A 92 7.03 -10.50 -3.31
N ARG A 93 7.41 -11.68 -3.84
CA ARG A 93 6.45 -12.57 -4.50
C ARG A 93 5.42 -13.12 -3.51
N ASP A 94 5.85 -13.47 -2.29
CA ASP A 94 4.94 -13.99 -1.27
C ASP A 94 4.08 -12.87 -0.67
N VAL A 95 4.66 -11.67 -0.48
CA VAL A 95 3.92 -10.48 -0.05
C VAL A 95 2.88 -10.07 -1.10
N PHE A 96 3.24 -10.12 -2.39
CA PHE A 96 2.31 -9.88 -3.49
C PHE A 96 1.15 -10.88 -3.51
N ARG A 97 1.42 -12.18 -3.38
CA ARG A 97 0.37 -13.21 -3.32
C ARG A 97 -0.58 -13.00 -2.15
N PHE A 98 -0.04 -12.66 -0.97
CA PHE A 98 -0.88 -12.30 0.17
C PHE A 98 -1.83 -11.15 -0.15
N TRP A 99 -1.33 -10.07 -0.73
CA TRP A 99 -2.18 -8.92 -1.08
C TRP A 99 -3.20 -9.26 -2.17
N LEU A 100 -2.80 -10.05 -3.16
CA LEU A 100 -3.68 -10.55 -4.20
C LEU A 100 -4.86 -11.33 -3.61
N GLU A 101 -4.59 -12.22 -2.65
CA GLU A 101 -5.61 -12.99 -1.93
C GLU A 101 -6.48 -12.10 -1.03
N ALA A 102 -5.87 -11.16 -0.31
CA ALA A 102 -6.55 -10.38 0.71
C ALA A 102 -7.48 -9.29 0.15
N ILE A 103 -7.04 -8.55 -0.88
CA ILE A 103 -7.76 -7.38 -1.42
C ILE A 103 -8.16 -7.51 -2.90
N GLY A 104 -7.67 -8.55 -3.59
CA GLY A 104 -8.00 -8.83 -4.98
C GLY A 104 -7.21 -8.00 -6.00
N GLU A 105 -7.25 -8.45 -7.24
CA GLU A 105 -6.54 -7.89 -8.40
C GLU A 105 -6.87 -6.42 -8.67
N THR A 106 -8.11 -6.01 -8.41
CA THR A 106 -8.66 -4.69 -8.78
C THR A 106 -8.28 -3.56 -7.80
N ARG A 107 -7.48 -3.88 -6.78
CA ARG A 107 -7.07 -2.94 -5.72
C ARG A 107 -5.56 -2.82 -5.56
N LEU A 108 -4.81 -3.42 -6.48
CA LEU A 108 -3.34 -3.32 -6.53
C LEU A 108 -2.91 -2.21 -7.49
N LEU A 109 -1.94 -1.42 -7.07
CA LEU A 109 -1.36 -0.33 -7.86
C LEU A 109 0.14 -0.59 -8.01
N TRP A 110 0.78 0.05 -8.98
CA TRP A 110 2.24 0.10 -9.06
C TRP A 110 2.73 1.54 -9.06
N GLY A 111 3.94 1.75 -8.56
CA GLY A 111 4.66 3.02 -8.66
C GLY A 111 6.15 2.78 -8.52
N SER A 112 6.96 3.54 -9.26
CA SER A 112 8.42 3.38 -9.23
C SER A 112 9.07 3.83 -7.94
N ASP A 113 8.45 4.78 -7.21
CA ASP A 113 9.07 5.54 -6.12
C ASP A 113 10.29 6.37 -6.58
N TRP A 114 10.35 6.72 -7.86
CA TRP A 114 11.38 7.61 -8.40
C TRP A 114 11.34 8.99 -7.68
N PRO A 115 12.49 9.60 -7.32
CA PRO A 115 13.86 9.27 -7.73
C PRO A 115 14.60 8.25 -6.84
N HIS A 116 13.87 7.41 -6.10
CA HIS A 116 14.42 6.41 -5.18
C HIS A 116 15.27 7.06 -4.08
N THR A 117 14.76 8.13 -3.48
CA THR A 117 15.53 8.95 -2.52
C THR A 117 16.17 8.12 -1.41
N ARG A 118 17.48 8.35 -1.17
CA ARG A 118 18.40 7.58 -0.31
C ARG A 118 18.85 6.21 -0.86
N PHE A 119 18.42 5.85 -2.05
CA PHE A 119 18.72 4.59 -2.74
C PHE A 119 19.08 4.84 -4.22
N GLU A 120 19.50 6.06 -4.57
CA GLU A 120 19.73 6.52 -5.94
C GLU A 120 20.78 5.69 -6.68
N THR A 121 21.72 5.08 -5.95
CA THR A 121 22.77 4.19 -6.48
C THR A 121 22.45 2.71 -6.33
N ALA A 122 21.40 2.37 -5.58
CA ALA A 122 21.01 1.00 -5.29
C ALA A 122 19.95 0.47 -6.26
N THR A 123 19.23 1.36 -6.95
CA THR A 123 18.28 0.94 -7.98
C THR A 123 17.98 2.02 -9.03
N SER A 124 17.36 1.58 -10.13
CA SER A 124 16.94 2.37 -11.28
C SER A 124 15.47 2.14 -11.62
N TYR A 125 14.90 3.03 -12.43
CA TYR A 125 13.51 2.90 -12.88
C TYR A 125 13.28 1.58 -13.63
N ALA A 126 14.24 1.17 -14.47
CA ALA A 126 14.18 -0.07 -15.23
C ALA A 126 14.13 -1.31 -14.32
N GLU A 127 14.93 -1.32 -13.25
CA GLU A 127 14.90 -2.41 -12.27
C GLU A 127 13.57 -2.45 -11.49
N GLN A 128 12.97 -1.30 -11.18
CA GLN A 128 11.66 -1.27 -10.52
C GLN A 128 10.52 -1.75 -11.43
N VAL A 129 10.61 -1.48 -12.74
CA VAL A 129 9.71 -2.06 -13.73
C VAL A 129 9.93 -3.57 -13.81
N GLN A 130 11.19 -4.04 -13.90
CA GLN A 130 11.50 -5.46 -13.94
C GLN A 130 10.99 -6.18 -12.67
N ALA A 131 11.15 -5.58 -11.50
CA ALA A 131 10.67 -6.15 -10.24
C ALA A 131 9.15 -6.41 -10.24
N LEU A 132 8.34 -5.57 -10.92
CA LEU A 132 6.92 -5.84 -11.12
C LEU A 132 6.69 -7.07 -12.01
N TYR A 133 7.38 -7.16 -13.14
CA TYR A 133 7.29 -8.31 -14.06
C TYR A 133 7.78 -9.61 -13.41
N ASP A 134 8.66 -9.52 -12.40
CA ASP A 134 9.10 -10.67 -11.65
C ASP A 134 8.05 -11.20 -10.66
N LEU A 135 6.98 -10.43 -10.33
CA LEU A 135 5.92 -10.87 -9.41
C LEU A 135 4.98 -11.89 -10.05
N THR A 136 4.66 -11.74 -11.34
CA THR A 136 3.70 -12.58 -12.06
C THR A 136 3.96 -12.55 -13.57
N SER A 137 3.68 -13.67 -14.25
CA SER A 137 3.67 -13.73 -15.71
C SER A 137 2.30 -13.43 -16.33
N ASP A 138 1.29 -13.11 -15.51
CA ASP A 138 -0.04 -12.74 -15.97
C ASP A 138 -0.04 -11.29 -16.51
N THR A 139 -0.12 -11.18 -17.83
CA THR A 139 -0.09 -9.88 -18.52
C THR A 139 -1.37 -9.07 -18.31
N GLN A 140 -2.52 -9.72 -18.09
CA GLN A 140 -3.78 -9.02 -17.83
C GLN A 140 -3.76 -8.39 -16.43
N LEU A 141 -3.24 -9.13 -15.44
CA LEU A 141 -3.06 -8.60 -14.10
C LEU A 141 -2.06 -7.43 -14.08
N ILE A 142 -0.97 -7.51 -14.84
CA ILE A 142 -0.02 -6.40 -14.97
C ILE A 142 -0.67 -5.16 -15.58
N GLU A 143 -1.44 -5.31 -16.66
CA GLU A 143 -2.18 -4.20 -17.26
C GLU A 143 -3.22 -3.63 -16.27
N GLN A 144 -3.90 -4.49 -15.52
CA GLN A 144 -4.84 -4.07 -14.49
C GLN A 144 -4.15 -3.20 -13.43
N ILE A 145 -2.98 -3.62 -12.93
CA ILE A 145 -2.18 -2.90 -11.93
C ILE A 145 -1.62 -1.57 -12.47
N LEU A 146 -1.13 -1.56 -13.72
CA LEU A 146 -0.47 -0.39 -14.32
C LEU A 146 -1.45 0.66 -14.86
N SER A 147 -2.66 0.25 -15.26
CA SER A 147 -3.57 1.09 -16.06
C SER A 147 -4.97 1.16 -15.47
N ASN A 148 -5.69 0.04 -15.39
CA ASN A 148 -7.12 0.06 -15.09
C ASN A 148 -7.41 0.46 -13.62
N ASN A 149 -6.63 -0.10 -12.69
CA ASN A 149 -6.72 0.21 -11.27
C ASN A 149 -6.44 1.68 -10.95
N PRO A 150 -5.30 2.29 -11.38
CA PRO A 150 -5.05 3.70 -11.12
C PRO A 150 -6.07 4.62 -11.81
N LYS A 151 -6.57 4.28 -13.02
CA LYS A 151 -7.68 5.03 -13.64
C LYS A 151 -8.94 5.01 -12.78
N THR A 152 -9.30 3.85 -12.24
CA THR A 152 -10.47 3.68 -11.36
C THR A 152 -10.35 4.48 -10.06
N LEU A 153 -9.14 4.59 -9.51
CA LEU A 153 -8.90 5.31 -8.26
C LEU A 153 -8.79 6.83 -8.46
N TYR A 154 -7.99 7.28 -9.42
CA TYR A 154 -7.59 8.69 -9.53
C TYR A 154 -8.32 9.48 -10.63
N TRP A 155 -8.96 8.82 -11.59
CA TRP A 155 -9.62 9.46 -12.74
C TRP A 155 -11.08 9.04 -12.89
N ARG A 156 -11.80 8.90 -11.78
CA ARG A 156 -13.25 8.68 -11.81
C ARG A 156 -13.91 9.75 -12.68
N SER A 157 -14.49 9.30 -13.80
CA SER A 157 -15.39 10.05 -14.69
C SER A 157 -16.80 10.11 -14.11
#